data_AF-A0A401RVH1-F1
#
_entry.id   AF-A0A401RVH1-F1
#
_cell.length_a   1.000
_cell.length_b   1.000
_cell.length_c   1.000
_cell.angle_alpha   90.00
_cell.angle_beta   90.00
_cell.angle_gamma   90.00
#
_symmetry.space_group_name_H-M   'P 1'
#
loop_
_entity.id
_entity.type
_entity.pdbx_description
1 polymer ?
#
loop_
_entity_poly.entity_id
_entity_poly.type
_entity_poly.pdbx_seq_one_letter_code
_entity_poly.pdbx_strand_id
1 'polypeptide(L)'
;MQAKCWIKLPDTKTKSTSRGLIGTVIVLFFAVLCCLSLLVILLQQIRELRSELAKVHEQLHVFSKRTRVNLEDDSVEHEQEMEDLSENLKNSYNAKSQIKQQLTGLNEKIYDLRSISRKRRDVRPCGKQLSFLQLIPNARESIILQEDSTFIPWTVASRRGDALKKISNRIAVRENGYYTVYSQVLYYDNYMAMGHIVQRRKANVVGNERPVLTLFRCIQNMPNSSPSNTCFTAGIVNLDQGDELELLLPSRPNANISMEKDSTFFGVIQLL
;
A
#
# COMPACT_ATOMS: atom_id res chain seq x y z
N MET A 1 -22.05 -92.19 -60.47
CA MET A 1 -21.28 -91.00 -60.88
C MET A 1 -21.64 -89.84 -59.95
N GLN A 2 -20.62 -89.21 -59.35
CA GLN A 2 -20.58 -87.85 -58.74
C GLN A 2 -21.58 -87.49 -57.62
N ALA A 3 -21.26 -86.69 -56.59
CA ALA A 3 -20.01 -86.22 -56.00
C ALA A 3 -20.35 -85.73 -54.57
N LYS A 4 -19.39 -85.88 -53.65
CA LYS A 4 -19.49 -85.53 -52.23
C LYS A 4 -19.61 -84.02 -52.01
N CYS A 5 -20.59 -83.61 -51.20
CA CYS A 5 -20.70 -82.25 -50.66
C CYS A 5 -19.85 -82.16 -49.39
N TRP A 6 -18.87 -81.25 -49.36
CA TRP A 6 -18.14 -80.86 -48.16
C TRP A 6 -18.41 -79.38 -47.89
N ILE A 7 -19.02 -79.10 -46.73
CA ILE A 7 -19.25 -77.77 -46.20
C ILE A 7 -17.94 -77.27 -45.59
N LYS A 8 -17.41 -76.14 -46.08
CA LYS A 8 -16.32 -75.39 -45.44
C LYS A 8 -16.92 -74.37 -44.46
N LEU A 9 -16.51 -74.44 -43.20
CA LEU A 9 -16.73 -73.39 -42.20
C LEU A 9 -15.63 -72.30 -42.32
N PRO A 10 -15.95 -71.03 -42.05
CA PRO A 10 -15.00 -69.92 -42.19
C PRO A 10 -14.03 -69.82 -40.99
N ASP A 11 -12.78 -69.54 -41.30
CA ASP A 11 -11.66 -69.40 -40.37
C ASP A 11 -11.66 -68.01 -39.71
N THR A 12 -11.77 -67.97 -38.37
CA THR A 12 -11.82 -66.74 -37.57
C THR A 12 -10.44 -66.10 -37.44
N LYS A 13 -10.21 -64.98 -38.14
CA LYS A 13 -8.99 -64.15 -37.99
C LYS A 13 -8.96 -63.43 -36.63
N THR A 14 -8.16 -63.95 -35.70
CA THR A 14 -7.73 -63.28 -34.47
C THR A 14 -6.57 -62.30 -34.75
N LYS A 15 -6.88 -61.10 -35.25
CA LYS A 15 -5.89 -60.01 -35.38
C LYS A 15 -6.53 -58.65 -35.07
N SER A 16 -6.78 -58.34 -33.80
CA SER A 16 -7.18 -56.96 -33.41
C SER A 16 -6.90 -56.58 -31.95
N THR A 17 -6.46 -57.48 -31.08
CA THR A 17 -6.26 -57.18 -29.64
C THR A 17 -4.88 -56.64 -29.30
N SER A 18 -3.81 -56.98 -30.04
CA SER A 18 -2.44 -56.56 -29.71
C SER A 18 -2.10 -55.11 -30.06
N ARG A 19 -2.67 -54.55 -31.13
CA ARG A 19 -2.36 -53.17 -31.58
C ARG A 19 -2.94 -52.10 -30.65
N GLY A 20 -4.13 -52.35 -30.07
CA GLY A 20 -4.74 -51.46 -29.09
C GLY A 20 -3.97 -51.41 -27.77
N LEU A 21 -3.51 -52.57 -27.30
CA LEU A 21 -2.72 -52.67 -26.06
C LEU A 21 -1.39 -51.91 -26.17
N ILE A 22 -0.69 -52.02 -27.30
CA ILE A 22 0.56 -51.29 -27.56
C ILE A 22 0.31 -49.78 -27.57
N GLY A 23 -0.76 -49.32 -28.21
CA GLY A 23 -1.14 -47.90 -28.21
C GLY A 23 -1.42 -47.36 -26.81
N THR A 24 -2.15 -48.12 -25.97
CA THR A 24 -2.43 -47.71 -24.58
C THR A 24 -1.17 -47.63 -23.73
N VAL A 25 -0.22 -48.57 -23.89
CA VAL A 25 1.05 -48.57 -23.15
C VAL A 25 1.90 -47.35 -23.54
N ILE A 26 1.94 -47.00 -24.82
CA ILE A 26 2.67 -45.82 -25.32
C ILE A 26 2.07 -44.52 -24.75
N VAL A 27 0.74 -44.39 -24.75
CA VAL A 27 0.06 -43.20 -24.19
C VAL A 27 0.31 -43.07 -22.69
N LEU A 28 0.23 -44.18 -21.94
CA LEU A 28 0.53 -44.18 -20.51
C LEU A 28 1.99 -43.79 -20.24
N PHE A 29 2.93 -44.28 -21.06
CA PHE A 29 4.34 -43.93 -20.95
C PHE A 29 4.58 -42.42 -21.16
N PHE A 30 3.98 -41.82 -22.19
CA PHE A 30 4.06 -40.36 -22.40
C PHE A 30 3.37 -39.57 -21.28
N ALA A 31 2.24 -40.04 -20.76
CA ALA A 31 1.57 -39.39 -19.64
C ALA A 31 2.46 -39.39 -18.38
N VAL A 32 3.12 -40.51 -18.07
CA VAL A 32 4.08 -40.59 -16.96
C VAL A 32 5.26 -39.66 -17.17
N LEU A 33 5.82 -39.60 -18.38
CA LEU A 33 6.92 -38.67 -18.70
C LEU A 33 6.50 -37.20 -18.52
N CYS A 34 5.29 -36.83 -18.95
CA CYS A 34 4.74 -35.49 -18.73
C CYS A 34 4.52 -35.19 -17.25
N CYS A 35 4.02 -36.14 -16.46
CA CYS A 35 3.88 -35.96 -15.02
C CYS A 35 5.24 -35.76 -14.34
N LEU A 36 6.26 -36.54 -14.73
CA LEU A 36 7.61 -36.41 -14.20
C LEU A 36 8.24 -35.06 -14.56
N SER A 37 8.05 -34.56 -15.78
CA SER A 37 8.57 -33.25 -16.18
C SER A 37 7.89 -32.10 -15.43
N LEU A 38 6.58 -32.16 -15.22
CA LEU A 38 5.85 -31.18 -14.40
C LEU A 38 6.31 -31.19 -12.94
N LEU A 39 6.56 -32.37 -12.36
CA LEU A 39 7.10 -32.48 -11.00
C LEU A 39 8.48 -31.82 -10.89
N VAL A 40 9.35 -32.01 -11.88
CA VAL A 40 10.66 -31.35 -11.92
C VAL A 40 10.53 -29.83 -11.99
N ILE A 41 9.62 -29.30 -12.81
CA ILE A 41 9.37 -27.86 -12.91
C ILE A 41 8.85 -27.29 -11.58
N LEU A 42 7.90 -27.97 -10.94
CA LEU A 42 7.38 -27.56 -9.63
C LEU A 42 8.48 -27.57 -8.56
N LEU A 43 9.36 -28.57 -8.56
CA LEU A 43 10.50 -28.63 -7.64
C LEU A 43 11.50 -27.50 -7.88
N GLN A 44 11.73 -27.10 -9.15
CA GLN A 44 12.57 -25.94 -9.47
C GLN A 44 11.97 -24.64 -8.95
N GLN A 45 10.69 -24.40 -9.18
CA GLN A 45 9.98 -23.22 -8.67
C GLN A 45 10.01 -23.14 -7.14
N ILE A 46 9.79 -24.26 -6.46
CA ILE A 46 9.87 -24.32 -4.99
C ILE A 46 11.28 -24.00 -4.50
N ARG A 47 12.33 -24.45 -5.19
CA ARG A 47 13.72 -24.12 -4.84
C ARG A 47 13.99 -22.63 -4.98
N GLU A 48 13.54 -22.03 -6.07
CA GLU A 48 13.71 -20.58 -6.33
C GLU A 48 12.96 -19.74 -5.28
N LEU A 49 11.72 -20.11 -4.95
CA LEU A 49 10.96 -19.47 -3.87
C LEU A 49 11.65 -19.60 -2.51
N ARG A 50 12.22 -20.77 -2.21
CA ARG A 50 12.97 -21.00 -0.97
C ARG A 50 14.23 -20.14 -0.91
N SER A 51 14.94 -19.95 -2.02
CA SER A 51 16.10 -19.06 -2.06
C SER A 51 15.72 -17.59 -1.88
N GLU A 52 14.64 -17.12 -2.52
CA GLU A 52 14.15 -15.75 -2.32
C GLU A 52 13.68 -15.54 -0.88
N LEU A 53 13.01 -16.51 -0.27
CA LEU A 53 12.59 -16.44 1.13
C LEU A 53 13.78 -16.41 2.09
N ALA A 54 14.84 -17.20 1.84
CA ALA A 54 16.07 -17.15 2.63
C ALA A 54 16.76 -15.78 2.53
N LYS A 55 16.80 -15.20 1.32
CA LYS A 55 17.38 -13.87 1.08
C LYS A 55 16.59 -12.75 1.78
N VAL A 56 15.26 -12.82 1.74
CA VAL A 56 14.39 -11.88 2.47
C VAL A 56 14.55 -12.05 3.99
N HIS A 57 14.66 -13.28 4.47
CA HIS A 57 14.88 -13.56 5.90
C HIS A 57 16.22 -13.01 6.38
N GLU A 58 17.28 -13.15 5.58
CA GLU A 58 18.58 -12.56 5.86
C GLU A 58 18.54 -11.03 5.87
N GLN A 59 17.85 -10.41 4.90
CA GLN A 59 17.65 -8.96 4.90
C GLN A 59 16.90 -8.47 6.14
N LEU A 60 15.89 -9.22 6.59
CA LEU A 60 15.12 -8.91 7.80
C LEU A 60 15.97 -9.11 9.08
N HIS A 61 16.83 -10.13 9.12
CA HIS A 61 17.76 -10.35 10.24
C HIS A 61 18.82 -9.25 10.33
N VAL A 62 19.36 -8.78 9.20
CA VAL A 62 20.29 -7.63 9.16
C VAL A 62 19.60 -6.35 9.61
N PHE A 63 18.36 -6.11 9.18
CA PHE A 63 17.58 -4.97 9.61
C PHE A 63 17.28 -5.03 11.11
N SER A 64 16.84 -6.18 11.63
CA SER A 64 16.61 -6.43 13.05
C SER A 64 17.89 -6.25 13.89
N LYS A 65 19.04 -6.73 13.40
CA LYS A 65 20.34 -6.55 14.07
C LYS A 65 20.77 -5.09 14.09
N ARG A 66 20.55 -4.32 13.01
CA ARG A 66 20.81 -2.87 13.00
C ARG A 66 19.89 -2.12 13.98
N THR A 67 18.63 -2.56 14.12
CA THR A 67 17.72 -2.02 15.12
C THR A 67 18.15 -2.38 16.56
N ARG A 68 18.66 -3.59 16.80
CA ARG A 68 19.21 -3.99 18.12
C ARG A 68 20.51 -3.28 18.48
N VAL A 69 21.44 -3.08 17.54
CA VAL A 69 22.68 -2.33 17.80
C VAL A 69 22.39 -0.87 18.17
N ASN A 70 21.33 -0.27 17.63
CA ASN A 70 20.88 1.06 18.06
C ASN A 70 20.13 1.06 19.40
N LEU A 71 19.74 -0.10 19.94
CA LEU A 71 19.04 -0.26 21.22
C LEU A 71 19.97 -0.76 22.35
N GLU A 72 21.09 -1.40 22.01
CA GLU A 72 22.10 -1.91 22.96
C GLU A 72 23.20 -0.88 23.30
N ASP A 73 23.32 0.22 22.54
CA ASP A 73 24.25 1.34 22.85
C ASP A 73 23.67 2.30 23.92
N ASP A 74 22.41 2.09 24.33
CA ASP A 74 21.67 2.91 25.31
C ASP A 74 21.36 2.16 26.63
N SER A 75 21.93 0.95 26.83
CA SER A 75 21.51 0.06 27.93
C SER A 75 22.63 -0.55 28.77
N VAL A 76 23.75 0.16 28.99
CA VAL A 76 24.72 -0.19 30.05
C VAL A 76 25.15 1.07 30.79
N GLU A 77 24.32 1.48 31.74
CA GLU A 77 24.67 2.09 33.05
C GLU A 77 23.38 2.68 33.65
N HIS A 78 22.55 1.80 34.21
CA HIS A 78 21.48 2.24 35.09
C HIS A 78 21.39 1.30 36.28
N GLU A 79 22.21 1.60 37.29
CA GLU A 79 21.85 1.41 38.70
C GLU A 79 22.91 2.09 39.58
N GLN A 80 22.85 3.42 39.70
CA GLN A 80 23.09 4.16 40.96
C GLN A 80 22.89 5.67 40.76
N GLU A 81 22.35 6.32 41.79
CA GLU A 81 22.16 7.77 41.97
C GLU A 81 20.97 8.42 41.25
N MET A 82 19.79 8.04 41.73
CA MET A 82 18.61 8.92 41.76
C MET A 82 18.78 9.96 42.89
N GLU A 83 19.66 10.96 42.76
CA GLU A 83 19.60 12.17 43.61
C GLU A 83 20.36 13.43 43.12
N ASP A 84 20.48 13.71 41.81
CA ASP A 84 21.08 15.01 41.37
C ASP A 84 20.47 15.66 40.11
N LEU A 85 19.23 15.31 39.76
CA LEU A 85 18.55 15.85 38.57
C LEU A 85 17.57 17.01 38.87
N SER A 86 17.60 17.56 40.08
CA SER A 86 16.74 18.69 40.48
C SER A 86 17.43 20.05 40.29
N GLU A 87 18.76 20.10 40.36
CA GLU A 87 19.50 21.37 40.33
C GLU A 87 19.89 21.81 38.90
N ASN A 88 20.15 20.84 38.01
CA ASN A 88 20.53 21.13 36.61
C ASN A 88 19.35 21.55 35.71
N LEU A 89 18.11 21.22 36.07
CA LEU A 89 16.92 21.68 35.35
C LEU A 89 16.61 23.17 35.59
N LYS A 90 17.00 23.74 36.74
CA LYS A 90 16.82 25.18 37.00
C LYS A 90 17.82 26.06 36.23
N ASN A 91 19.04 25.56 35.99
CA ASN A 91 20.07 26.33 35.30
C ASN A 91 19.83 26.43 33.78
N SER A 92 19.20 25.42 33.17
CA SER A 92 18.89 25.44 31.72
C SER A 92 17.73 26.38 31.35
N TYR A 93 16.76 26.61 32.26
CA TYR A 93 15.67 27.56 32.03
C TYR A 93 16.09 29.03 32.15
N ASN A 94 17.15 29.33 32.90
CA ASN A 94 17.66 30.70 33.05
C ASN A 94 18.56 31.14 31.87
N ALA A 95 19.30 30.22 31.24
CA ALA A 95 20.15 30.51 30.08
C ALA A 95 19.36 30.77 28.78
N LYS A 96 18.16 30.19 28.62
CA LYS A 96 17.27 30.46 27.47
C LYS A 96 16.52 31.80 27.57
N SER A 97 16.45 32.41 28.75
CA SER A 97 15.81 33.73 28.94
C SER A 97 16.73 34.91 28.61
N GLN A 98 18.05 34.76 28.73
CA GLN A 98 19.03 35.81 28.43
C GLN A 98 19.36 35.97 26.94
N ILE A 99 19.31 34.89 26.15
CA ILE A 99 19.57 34.93 24.69
C ILE A 99 18.46 35.67 23.93
N LYS A 100 17.24 35.71 24.47
CA LYS A 100 16.09 36.38 23.85
C LYS A 100 16.05 37.90 24.08
N GLN A 101 16.95 38.45 24.92
CA GLN A 101 17.03 39.89 25.23
C GLN A 101 18.20 40.64 24.55
N GLN A 102 19.15 39.95 23.92
CA GLN A 102 20.26 40.60 23.18
C GLN A 102 20.02 40.79 21.67
N LEU A 103 18.92 40.28 21.12
CA LEU A 103 18.60 40.32 19.68
C LEU A 103 17.62 41.45 19.27
N THR A 104 17.24 42.33 20.19
CA THR A 104 16.28 43.44 19.94
C THR A 104 16.91 44.83 19.97
N GLY A 105 18.26 44.96 19.91
CA GLY A 105 18.95 46.22 20.20
C GLY A 105 19.91 46.81 19.15
N LEU A 106 20.05 46.25 17.93
CA LEU A 106 20.99 46.78 16.92
C LEU A 106 20.38 46.80 15.51
N ASN A 107 19.42 47.71 15.32
CA ASN A 107 19.18 48.31 14.01
C ASN A 107 20.03 49.57 13.93
N GLU A 108 21.02 49.63 13.03
CA GLU A 108 21.28 50.79 12.17
C GLU A 108 22.60 50.64 11.38
N LYS A 109 22.46 50.82 10.06
CA LYS A 109 23.38 51.49 9.13
C LYS A 109 24.47 50.72 8.34
N ILE A 110 24.10 50.47 7.07
CA ILE A 110 24.83 50.69 5.78
C ILE A 110 26.13 49.83 5.57
N TYR A 111 26.55 49.29 4.42
CA TYR A 111 26.48 49.71 3.02
C TYR A 111 26.57 48.52 2.04
N ASP A 112 25.58 48.45 1.14
CA ASP A 112 25.63 48.12 -0.28
C ASP A 112 26.69 47.13 -0.81
N LEU A 113 26.28 45.88 -1.03
CA LEU A 113 26.85 45.01 -2.06
C LEU A 113 25.71 44.35 -2.85
N ARG A 114 25.22 45.10 -3.83
CA ARG A 114 24.68 44.62 -5.11
C ARG A 114 23.65 43.51 -5.03
N SER A 115 22.41 43.96 -5.09
CA SER A 115 21.32 43.38 -5.87
C SER A 115 21.76 42.36 -6.95
N ILE A 116 21.84 41.08 -6.58
CA ILE A 116 21.34 40.03 -7.47
C ILE A 116 19.83 40.02 -7.28
N SER A 117 19.21 41.11 -7.76
CA SER A 117 17.85 41.05 -8.24
C SER A 117 17.90 40.07 -9.39
N ARG A 118 17.69 38.78 -9.09
CA ARG A 118 17.05 37.90 -10.04
C ARG A 118 15.73 38.58 -10.32
N LYS A 119 15.70 39.40 -11.39
CA LYS A 119 14.49 39.91 -12.01
C LYS A 119 13.49 38.77 -11.90
N ARG A 120 12.40 38.97 -11.14
CA ARG A 120 11.19 38.21 -11.36
C ARG A 120 11.02 38.26 -12.87
N ARG A 121 11.32 37.14 -13.54
CA ARG A 121 10.79 36.94 -14.87
C ARG A 121 9.30 37.11 -14.64
N ASP A 122 8.73 38.10 -15.31
CA ASP A 122 7.31 38.29 -15.39
C ASP A 122 6.73 36.92 -15.74
N VAL A 123 6.18 36.23 -14.73
CA VAL A 123 5.59 34.92 -14.92
C VAL A 123 4.31 35.26 -15.65
N ARG A 124 4.36 35.17 -16.98
CA ARG A 124 3.16 35.10 -17.80
C ARG A 124 2.14 34.25 -17.05
N PRO A 125 0.91 34.70 -16.79
CA PRO A 125 -0.11 33.87 -16.17
C PRO A 125 -0.55 32.82 -17.21
N CYS A 126 0.28 31.80 -17.39
CA CYS A 126 0.00 30.64 -18.21
C CYS A 126 0.85 29.47 -17.71
N GLY A 127 0.59 29.08 -16.47
CA GLY A 127 0.94 27.77 -15.96
C GLY A 127 -0.34 27.20 -15.39
N LYS A 128 -0.77 26.01 -15.84
CA LYS A 128 -1.92 25.32 -15.26
C LYS A 128 -1.77 25.31 -13.74
N GLN A 129 -2.77 25.82 -13.03
CA GLN A 129 -2.77 25.84 -11.57
C GLN A 129 -2.97 24.40 -11.08
N LEU A 130 -2.05 23.90 -10.24
CA LEU A 130 -2.16 22.58 -9.61
C LEU A 130 -3.52 22.43 -8.92
N SER A 131 -4.27 21.41 -9.31
CA SER A 131 -5.52 21.04 -8.65
C SER A 131 -5.24 20.14 -7.46
N PHE A 132 -5.91 20.37 -6.34
CA PHE A 132 -5.85 19.47 -5.18
C PHE A 132 -7.17 19.44 -4.43
N LEU A 133 -7.42 18.34 -3.72
CA LEU A 133 -8.55 18.15 -2.83
C LEU A 133 -8.09 17.38 -1.60
N GLN A 134 -8.41 17.88 -0.41
CA GLN A 134 -8.15 17.21 0.86
C GLN A 134 -9.46 17.05 1.63
N LEU A 135 -9.67 15.83 2.12
CA LEU A 135 -10.79 15.41 2.94
C LEU A 135 -10.33 15.13 4.37
N ILE A 136 -11.20 15.45 5.32
CA ILE A 136 -11.05 15.15 6.76
C ILE A 136 -12.33 14.48 7.26
N PRO A 137 -12.28 13.72 8.37
CA PRO A 137 -13.45 13.05 8.90
C PRO A 137 -14.55 14.06 9.27
N ASN A 138 -15.79 13.69 9.00
CA ASN A 138 -16.96 14.41 9.49
C ASN A 138 -17.37 13.81 10.84
N ALA A 139 -16.86 14.38 11.94
CA ALA A 139 -17.16 13.91 13.30
C ALA A 139 -18.65 14.01 13.71
N ARG A 140 -19.50 14.66 12.90
CA ARG A 140 -20.96 14.73 13.12
C ARG A 140 -21.71 13.53 12.57
N GLU A 141 -21.08 12.75 11.68
CA GLU A 141 -21.66 11.55 11.08
C GLU A 141 -21.04 10.31 11.73
N SER A 142 -21.86 9.28 11.91
CA SER A 142 -21.36 7.97 12.33
C SER A 142 -20.55 7.33 11.21
N ILE A 143 -19.64 6.44 11.60
CA ILE A 143 -18.94 5.55 10.69
C ILE A 143 -19.96 4.81 9.80
N ILE A 144 -19.66 4.71 8.50
CA ILE A 144 -20.52 4.03 7.52
C ILE A 144 -20.08 2.57 7.44
N LEU A 145 -20.99 1.66 7.78
CA LEU A 145 -20.76 0.22 7.64
C LEU A 145 -21.34 -0.26 6.32
N GLN A 146 -20.52 -0.93 5.51
CA GLN A 146 -20.97 -1.59 4.29
C GLN A 146 -20.34 -2.98 4.22
N GLU A 147 -21.20 -4.00 4.23
CA GLU A 147 -20.79 -5.41 4.34
C GLU A 147 -19.93 -5.62 5.61
N ASP A 148 -18.66 -5.99 5.43
CA ASP A 148 -17.67 -6.20 6.49
C ASP A 148 -16.59 -5.10 6.51
N SER A 149 -16.86 -3.97 5.84
CA SER A 149 -15.92 -2.87 5.68
C SER A 149 -16.44 -1.59 6.34
N THR A 150 -15.49 -0.86 6.93
CA THR A 150 -15.74 0.44 7.55
C THR A 150 -15.32 1.56 6.59
N PHE A 151 -16.21 2.53 6.40
CA PHE A 151 -15.99 3.75 5.63
C PHE A 151 -16.04 4.98 6.54
N ILE A 152 -15.04 5.85 6.40
CA ILE A 152 -14.94 7.09 7.16
C ILE A 152 -15.82 8.13 6.46
N PRO A 153 -16.78 8.78 7.15
CA PRO A 153 -17.55 9.86 6.53
C PRO A 153 -16.65 11.08 6.33
N TRP A 154 -16.57 11.58 5.10
CA TRP A 154 -15.64 12.64 4.72
C TRP A 154 -16.32 13.99 4.51
N THR A 155 -15.66 15.05 4.96
CA THR A 155 -15.96 16.45 4.58
C THR A 155 -14.74 17.11 3.93
N VAL A 156 -14.97 18.15 3.13
CA VAL A 156 -13.90 18.84 2.40
C VAL A 156 -13.19 19.80 3.36
N ALA A 157 -11.88 19.58 3.55
CA ALA A 157 -11.03 20.50 4.31
C ALA A 157 -10.50 21.64 3.44
N SER A 158 -10.02 21.31 2.24
CA SER A 158 -9.43 22.27 1.32
C SER A 158 -9.53 21.78 -0.12
N ARG A 159 -9.70 22.71 -1.07
CA ARG A 159 -9.83 22.43 -2.50
C ARG A 159 -9.25 23.58 -3.32
N ARG A 160 -8.56 23.24 -4.41
CA ARG A 160 -8.08 24.17 -5.43
C ARG A 160 -8.19 23.52 -6.81
N GLY A 161 -8.56 24.31 -7.82
CA GLY A 161 -8.74 23.83 -9.19
C GLY A 161 -10.01 22.97 -9.35
N ASP A 162 -10.18 22.46 -10.57
CA ASP A 162 -11.41 21.79 -11.00
C ASP A 162 -11.21 20.33 -11.43
N ALA A 163 -9.97 19.84 -11.44
CA ALA A 163 -9.66 18.45 -11.79
C ALA A 163 -10.17 17.42 -10.76
N LEU A 164 -10.54 17.85 -9.56
CA LEU A 164 -10.94 16.97 -8.45
C LEU A 164 -12.20 17.51 -7.76
N LYS A 165 -13.16 16.62 -7.48
CA LYS A 165 -14.41 16.98 -6.78
C LYS A 165 -14.85 15.90 -5.80
N LYS A 166 -15.30 16.30 -4.61
CA LYS A 166 -15.97 15.38 -3.68
C LYS A 166 -17.37 15.05 -4.21
N ILE A 167 -17.68 13.77 -4.39
CA ILE A 167 -19.01 13.27 -4.74
C ILE A 167 -19.39 12.20 -3.73
N SER A 168 -20.52 12.39 -3.04
CA SER A 168 -20.91 11.52 -1.92
C SER A 168 -19.76 11.39 -0.91
N ASN A 169 -19.23 10.19 -0.67
CA ASN A 169 -18.09 9.93 0.20
C ASN A 169 -16.77 9.63 -0.54
N ARG A 170 -16.67 10.05 -1.81
CA ARG A 170 -15.55 9.74 -2.72
C ARG A 170 -14.95 10.99 -3.37
N ILE A 171 -13.76 10.84 -3.94
CA ILE A 171 -13.11 11.86 -4.77
C ILE A 171 -13.25 11.46 -6.24
N ALA A 172 -13.97 12.25 -7.02
CA ALA A 172 -14.12 12.07 -8.46
C ALA A 172 -13.07 12.88 -9.22
N VAL A 173 -12.47 12.24 -10.22
CA VAL A 173 -11.47 12.81 -11.13
C VAL A 173 -12.18 13.41 -12.33
N ARG A 174 -11.85 14.66 -12.67
CA ARG A 174 -12.48 15.43 -13.76
C ARG A 174 -11.57 15.64 -14.96
N GLU A 175 -10.26 15.44 -14.78
CA GLU A 175 -9.26 15.57 -15.85
C GLU A 175 -8.32 14.36 -15.81
N ASN A 176 -7.90 13.87 -16.98
CA ASN A 176 -6.89 12.82 -17.06
C ASN A 176 -5.53 13.35 -16.55
N GLY A 177 -4.76 12.52 -15.87
CA GLY A 177 -3.39 12.86 -15.52
C GLY A 177 -2.80 12.02 -14.41
N TYR A 178 -1.58 12.39 -14.02
CA TYR A 178 -0.92 11.82 -12.87
C TYR A 178 -1.30 12.57 -11.61
N TYR A 179 -1.57 11.83 -10.53
CA TYR A 179 -1.97 12.38 -9.25
C TYR A 179 -1.15 11.76 -8.13
N THR A 180 -0.70 12.59 -7.19
CA THR A 180 -0.25 12.11 -5.89
C THR A 180 -1.47 11.91 -5.00
N VAL A 181 -1.68 10.69 -4.54
CA VAL A 181 -2.75 10.33 -3.61
C VAL A 181 -2.10 9.98 -2.28
N TYR A 182 -2.67 10.46 -1.18
CA TYR A 182 -2.15 10.22 0.16
C TYR A 182 -3.27 10.07 1.18
N SER A 183 -3.03 9.28 2.21
CA SER A 183 -4.00 9.05 3.29
C SER A 183 -3.32 8.72 4.61
N GLN A 184 -3.98 9.10 5.70
CA GLN A 184 -3.63 8.71 7.05
C GLN A 184 -4.87 8.33 7.85
N VAL A 185 -4.75 7.33 8.72
CA VAL A 185 -5.76 6.99 9.72
C VAL A 185 -5.06 6.66 11.04
N LEU A 186 -5.59 7.18 12.15
CA LEU A 186 -5.19 6.81 13.50
C LEU A 186 -6.16 5.75 14.05
N TYR A 187 -5.62 4.61 14.47
CA TYR A 187 -6.36 3.46 14.98
C TYR A 187 -6.24 3.35 16.49
N TYR A 188 -7.38 3.10 17.15
CA TYR A 188 -7.52 2.78 18.57
C TYR A 188 -8.05 1.37 18.80
N ASP A 189 -8.03 0.54 17.76
CA ASP A 189 -8.53 -0.82 17.81
C ASP A 189 -7.44 -1.78 18.31
N ASN A 190 -7.83 -2.81 19.06
CA ASN A 190 -6.92 -3.80 19.64
C ASN A 190 -6.83 -5.10 18.81
N TYR A 191 -7.46 -5.16 17.63
CA TYR A 191 -7.19 -6.22 16.67
C TYR A 191 -5.69 -6.31 16.35
N MET A 192 -5.18 -7.53 16.16
CA MET A 192 -3.75 -7.80 15.88
C MET A 192 -3.13 -6.87 14.83
N ALA A 193 -3.89 -6.53 13.78
CA ALA A 193 -3.46 -5.57 12.78
C ALA A 193 -4.63 -4.71 12.29
N MET A 194 -4.36 -3.43 12.10
CA MET A 194 -5.28 -2.46 11.53
C MET A 194 -4.70 -1.83 10.29
N GLY A 195 -5.56 -1.35 9.41
CA GLY A 195 -5.11 -0.83 8.13
C GLY A 195 -6.25 -0.27 7.30
N HIS A 196 -5.89 0.40 6.23
CA HIS A 196 -6.82 0.92 5.24
C HIS A 196 -6.28 0.68 3.85
N ILE A 197 -7.20 0.73 2.89
CA ILE A 197 -6.87 0.70 1.47
C ILE A 197 -7.44 1.94 0.79
N VAL A 198 -6.71 2.41 -0.21
CA VAL A 198 -7.19 3.40 -1.16
C VAL A 198 -7.55 2.65 -2.44
N GLN A 199 -8.81 2.74 -2.84
CA GLN A 199 -9.32 2.10 -4.05
C GLN A 199 -9.59 3.12 -5.16
N ARG A 200 -9.38 2.68 -6.40
CA ARG A 200 -9.83 3.34 -7.64
C ARG A 200 -11.00 2.56 -8.20
N ARG A 201 -12.11 3.25 -8.45
CA ARG A 201 -13.20 2.78 -9.30
C ARG A 201 -12.98 3.37 -10.69
N LYS A 202 -12.77 2.50 -11.68
CA LYS A 202 -12.54 2.91 -13.06
C LYS A 202 -13.85 3.36 -13.68
N ALA A 203 -13.86 4.52 -14.34
CA ALA A 203 -15.00 4.93 -15.18
C ALA A 203 -15.15 4.04 -16.41
N ASN A 204 -14.02 3.64 -17.01
CA ASN A 204 -13.97 2.80 -18.20
C ASN A 204 -13.26 1.48 -17.88
N VAL A 205 -13.91 0.37 -18.17
CA VAL A 205 -13.38 -0.98 -17.97
C VAL A 205 -13.29 -1.66 -19.34
N VAL A 206 -12.12 -2.17 -19.69
CA VAL A 206 -11.89 -2.82 -20.98
C VAL A 206 -11.66 -4.32 -20.78
N GLY A 207 -12.33 -5.15 -21.57
CA GLY A 207 -12.14 -6.60 -21.54
C GLY A 207 -12.50 -7.22 -20.19
N ASN A 208 -11.53 -7.90 -19.56
CA ASN A 208 -11.67 -8.60 -18.28
C ASN A 208 -11.05 -7.83 -17.10
N GLU A 209 -10.76 -6.55 -17.27
CA GLU A 209 -10.23 -5.72 -16.19
C GLU A 209 -11.23 -5.61 -15.03
N ARG A 210 -10.71 -5.47 -13.81
CA ARG A 210 -11.56 -5.27 -12.63
C ARG A 210 -12.04 -3.81 -12.59
N PRO A 211 -13.34 -3.56 -12.29
CA PRO A 211 -13.87 -2.22 -12.16
C PRO A 211 -13.32 -1.46 -10.96
N VAL A 212 -12.90 -2.18 -9.91
CA VAL A 212 -12.34 -1.63 -8.68
C VAL A 212 -10.95 -2.21 -8.45
N LEU A 213 -9.97 -1.33 -8.20
CA LEU A 213 -8.57 -1.67 -7.98
C LEU A 213 -8.08 -1.06 -6.67
N THR A 214 -7.37 -1.82 -5.86
CA THR A 214 -6.62 -1.27 -4.72
C THR A 214 -5.34 -0.63 -5.23
N LEU A 215 -5.19 0.68 -5.00
CA LEU A 215 -3.99 1.44 -5.35
C LEU A 215 -2.92 1.28 -4.26
N PHE A 216 -3.30 1.59 -3.02
CA PHE A 216 -2.40 1.61 -1.88
C PHE A 216 -3.03 0.89 -0.70
N ARG A 217 -2.17 0.32 0.14
CA ARG A 217 -2.56 -0.36 1.37
C ARG A 217 -1.59 0.02 2.47
N CYS A 218 -2.14 0.37 3.63
CA CYS A 218 -1.39 0.64 4.84
C CYS A 218 -1.82 -0.36 5.91
N ILE A 219 -0.86 -1.00 6.61
CA ILE A 219 -1.12 -1.90 7.73
C ILE A 219 -0.17 -1.60 8.88
N GLN A 220 -0.70 -1.59 10.10
CA GLN A 220 0.03 -1.52 11.36
C GLN A 220 -0.36 -2.71 12.24
N ASN A 221 0.61 -3.26 12.97
CA ASN A 221 0.31 -4.12 14.10
C ASN A 221 -0.17 -3.25 15.26
N MET A 222 -1.13 -3.73 16.05
CA MET A 222 -1.64 -2.99 17.19
C MET A 222 -1.22 -3.66 18.50
N PRO A 223 -0.87 -2.87 19.53
CA PRO A 223 -0.66 -3.42 20.86
C PRO A 223 -2.00 -3.83 21.49
N ASN A 224 -1.96 -4.83 22.38
CA ASN A 224 -3.15 -5.28 23.10
C ASN A 224 -3.65 -4.22 24.12
N SER A 225 -2.73 -3.42 24.67
CA SER A 225 -3.02 -2.34 25.61
C SER A 225 -2.73 -0.98 24.98
N SER A 226 -3.62 -0.02 25.20
CA SER A 226 -3.51 1.37 24.73
C SER A 226 -3.15 1.52 23.23
N PRO A 227 -3.92 0.88 22.32
CA PRO A 227 -3.69 1.02 20.88
C PRO A 227 -3.81 2.48 20.45
N SER A 228 -2.78 3.00 19.76
CA SER A 228 -2.76 4.38 19.25
C SER A 228 -1.72 4.52 18.13
N ASN A 229 -1.95 3.82 17.00
CA ASN A 229 -1.02 3.83 15.87
C ASN A 229 -1.61 4.56 14.67
N THR A 230 -0.84 5.49 14.09
CA THR A 230 -1.14 6.07 12.79
C THR A 230 -0.59 5.19 11.66
N CYS A 231 -1.33 5.06 10.57
CA CYS A 231 -0.80 4.49 9.32
C CYS A 231 -0.95 5.52 8.20
N PHE A 232 0.16 5.93 7.59
CA PHE A 232 0.19 6.83 6.43
C PHE A 232 0.64 6.07 5.17
N THR A 233 0.00 6.32 4.04
CA THR A 233 0.45 5.81 2.74
C THR A 233 0.22 6.86 1.66
N ALA A 234 1.10 6.89 0.66
CA ALA A 234 1.00 7.77 -0.49
C ALA A 234 1.67 7.17 -1.72
N GLY A 235 1.27 7.65 -2.89
CA GLY A 235 1.93 7.31 -4.15
C GLY A 235 1.39 8.09 -5.34
N ILE A 236 2.05 7.91 -6.48
CA ILE A 236 1.68 8.56 -7.75
C ILE A 236 0.93 7.54 -8.60
N VAL A 237 -0.23 7.93 -9.12
CA VAL A 237 -1.09 7.09 -9.99
C VAL A 237 -1.56 7.88 -11.20
N ASN A 238 -1.70 7.19 -12.33
CA ASN A 238 -2.39 7.74 -13.49
C ASN A 238 -3.90 7.49 -13.34
N LEU A 239 -4.70 8.55 -13.42
CA LEU A 239 -6.16 8.50 -13.28
C LEU A 239 -6.82 9.12 -14.51
N ASP A 240 -7.94 8.51 -14.89
CA ASP A 240 -8.74 8.93 -16.02
C ASP A 240 -9.95 9.73 -15.53
N GLN A 241 -10.43 10.64 -16.38
CA GLN A 241 -11.64 11.42 -16.14
C GLN A 241 -12.82 10.46 -15.90
N GLY A 242 -13.55 10.74 -14.83
CA GLY A 242 -14.67 9.93 -14.37
C GLY A 242 -14.31 8.90 -13.31
N ASP A 243 -13.02 8.60 -13.10
CA ASP A 243 -12.62 7.70 -12.02
C ASP A 243 -12.99 8.26 -10.65
N GLU A 244 -13.24 7.36 -9.71
CA GLU A 244 -13.51 7.71 -8.32
C GLU A 244 -12.50 7.04 -7.40
N LEU A 245 -12.05 7.78 -6.39
CA LEU A 245 -11.19 7.28 -5.32
C LEU A 245 -11.95 7.22 -4.01
N GLU A 246 -11.75 6.13 -3.28
CA GLU A 246 -12.33 5.94 -1.96
C GLU A 246 -11.33 5.30 -0.99
N LEU A 247 -11.55 5.52 0.30
CA LEU A 247 -10.77 4.92 1.38
C LEU A 247 -11.70 4.09 2.24
N LEU A 248 -11.32 2.84 2.49
CA LEU A 248 -12.03 1.95 3.41
C LEU A 248 -11.07 1.10 4.26
N LEU A 249 -11.61 0.58 5.36
CA LEU A 249 -10.96 -0.37 6.26
C LEU A 249 -11.59 -1.75 6.02
N PRO A 250 -10.93 -2.65 5.28
CA PRO A 250 -11.51 -3.92 4.87
C PRO A 250 -11.51 -4.94 6.02
N SER A 251 -12.58 -5.73 6.14
CA SER A 251 -12.74 -6.78 7.16
C SER A 251 -12.52 -6.27 8.60
N ARG A 252 -13.01 -5.05 8.83
CA ARG A 252 -12.93 -4.31 10.09
C ARG A 252 -14.26 -3.60 10.31
N PRO A 253 -15.32 -4.34 10.69
CA PRO A 253 -16.60 -3.73 10.98
C PRO A 253 -16.50 -2.88 12.25
N ASN A 254 -17.12 -1.69 12.25
CA ASN A 254 -17.13 -0.77 13.40
C ASN A 254 -15.73 -0.44 13.94
N ALA A 255 -14.75 -0.25 13.05
CA ALA A 255 -13.37 0.01 13.44
C ALA A 255 -13.24 1.23 14.36
N ASN A 256 -12.51 1.09 15.47
CA ASN A 256 -12.26 2.21 16.38
C ASN A 256 -11.10 3.07 15.87
N ILE A 257 -11.42 4.28 15.41
CA ILE A 257 -10.47 5.21 14.78
C ILE A 257 -10.67 6.65 15.27
N SER A 258 -9.64 7.47 15.14
CA SER A 258 -9.78 8.90 15.39
C SER A 258 -10.54 9.61 14.28
N MET A 259 -11.50 10.45 14.69
CA MET A 259 -12.23 11.37 13.82
C MET A 259 -11.64 12.79 13.83
N GLU A 260 -10.44 12.97 14.41
CA GLU A 260 -9.73 14.25 14.42
C GLU A 260 -9.05 14.54 13.06
N LYS A 261 -9.10 15.82 12.66
CA LYS A 261 -8.72 16.31 11.32
C LYS A 261 -7.21 16.25 11.02
N ASP A 262 -6.39 16.21 12.05
CA ASP A 262 -4.93 16.17 12.01
C ASP A 262 -4.38 14.75 12.10
N SER A 263 -5.13 13.83 12.71
CA SER A 263 -4.74 12.42 12.79
C SER A 263 -5.22 11.57 11.60
N THR A 264 -6.38 11.90 11.02
CA THR A 264 -7.03 11.13 9.94
C THR A 264 -7.38 12.05 8.78
N PHE A 265 -6.95 11.72 7.56
CA PHE A 265 -7.23 12.53 6.36
C PHE A 265 -7.00 11.73 5.07
N PHE A 266 -7.58 12.20 3.97
CA PHE A 266 -7.45 11.61 2.64
C PHE A 266 -7.37 12.72 1.58
N GLY A 267 -6.33 12.72 0.74
CA GLY A 267 -6.13 13.80 -0.22
C GLY A 267 -5.48 13.38 -1.53
N VAL A 268 -5.65 14.26 -2.52
CA VAL A 268 -5.21 14.06 -3.90
C VAL A 268 -4.69 15.37 -4.47
N ILE A 269 -3.55 15.34 -5.15
CA ILE A 269 -2.90 16.48 -5.81
C ILE A 269 -2.58 16.08 -7.25
N GLN A 270 -3.07 16.84 -8.23
CA GLN A 270 -2.72 16.69 -9.65
C GLN A 270 -1.27 17.09 -9.86
N LEU A 271 -0.53 16.33 -10.67
CA LEU A 271 0.83 16.67 -11.10
C LEU A 271 0.78 17.43 -12.43
N LEU A 272 1.70 18.38 -12.62
CA LEU A 272 1.82 19.18 -13.85
C LEU A 272 2.62 18.48 -14.94
#